data_AF-A0A6N9V866-F1
#
_entry.id   AF-A0A6N9V866-F1
#
_cell.length_a   1.000
_cell.length_b   1.000
_cell.length_c   1.000
_cell.angle_alpha   90.00
_cell.angle_beta   90.00
_cell.angle_gamma   90.00
#
_symmetry.space_group_name_H-M   'P 1'
#
loop_
_entity.id
_entity.type
_entity.pdbx_description
1 polymer ?
#
loop_
_entity_poly.entity_id
_entity_poly.type
_entity_poly.pdbx_seq_one_letter_code
_entity_poly.pdbx_strand_id
1 'polypeptide(L)'
;QGGSDQWGNLTAGIDLIHRLEPDARVHALATPLMTKADGTKFGKSEGGAIWLNASMTTPYAFYQFWLNTDDRDVSRYLRILSFRDRAELEELEKVTEERPQARAAQRALAEELTTLVHGEDE
;
A
#
# COMPACT_ATOMS: atom_id res chain seq x y z
N GLN A 1 -16.39 1.09 1.32
CA GLN A 1 -15.06 0.71 1.82
C GLN A 1 -14.32 1.98 2.20
N GLY A 2 -13.40 1.93 3.16
CA GLY A 2 -12.56 3.08 3.52
C GLY A 2 -11.37 2.63 4.38
N GLY A 3 -10.48 3.57 4.72
CA GLY A 3 -9.45 3.32 5.73
C GLY A 3 -10.07 3.07 7.11
N SER A 4 -9.30 2.51 8.04
CA SER A 4 -9.75 2.25 9.41
C SER A 4 -10.28 3.50 10.13
N ASP A 5 -9.79 4.69 9.76
CA ASP A 5 -10.25 5.99 10.26
C ASP A 5 -11.67 6.37 9.81
N GLN A 6 -12.18 5.73 8.74
CA GLN A 6 -13.52 5.98 8.20
C GLN A 6 -14.61 5.07 8.79
N TRP A 7 -14.29 4.24 9.78
CA TRP A 7 -15.24 3.27 10.32
C TRP A 7 -16.56 3.90 10.78
N GLY A 8 -16.50 5.03 11.51
CA GLY A 8 -17.69 5.74 11.98
C GLY A 8 -18.60 6.23 10.83
N ASN A 9 -17.99 6.72 9.75
CA ASN A 9 -18.73 7.16 8.56
C ASN A 9 -19.37 5.96 7.83
N LEU A 10 -18.66 4.83 7.74
CA LEU A 10 -19.17 3.61 7.13
C LEU A 10 -20.37 3.04 7.92
N THR A 11 -20.28 2.98 9.25
CA THR A 11 -21.39 2.49 10.08
C THR A 11 -22.58 3.45 10.08
N ALA A 12 -22.34 4.77 10.08
CA ALA A 12 -23.42 5.75 9.94
C ALA A 12 -24.16 5.61 8.59
N GLY A 13 -23.43 5.29 7.52
CA GLY A 13 -24.02 4.99 6.21
C GLY A 13 -24.87 3.72 6.23
N ILE A 14 -24.40 2.66 6.89
CA ILE A 14 -25.17 1.42 7.08
C ILE A 14 -26.47 1.71 7.84
N ASP A 15 -26.40 2.46 8.93
CA ASP A 15 -27.57 2.81 9.73
C ASP A 15 -28.58 3.63 8.94
N LEU A 16 -28.11 4.57 8.09
CA LEU A 16 -28.97 5.35 7.21
C LEU A 16 -29.69 4.46 6.19
N ILE A 17 -28.97 3.54 5.56
CA ILE A 17 -29.55 2.62 4.57
C ILE A 17 -30.65 1.77 5.21
N HIS A 18 -30.42 1.17 6.38
CA HIS A 18 -31.44 0.36 7.04
C HIS A 18 -32.67 1.16 7.52
N ARG A 19 -32.53 2.47 7.78
CA ARG A 19 -33.68 3.32 8.09
C ARG A 19 -34.56 3.59 6.87
N LEU A 20 -33.97 3.68 5.68
CA LEU A 20 -34.68 3.96 4.44
C LEU A 20 -35.17 2.68 3.76
N GLU A 21 -34.39 1.60 3.85
CA GLU A 21 -34.59 0.31 3.20
C GLU A 21 -34.28 -0.82 4.21
N PRO A 22 -35.25 -1.21 5.06
CA PRO A 22 -35.03 -2.15 6.15
C PRO A 22 -34.56 -3.55 5.70
N ASP A 23 -34.91 -3.96 4.48
CA ASP A 23 -34.58 -5.27 3.93
C ASP A 23 -33.24 -5.26 3.14
N ALA A 24 -32.61 -4.10 2.97
CA ALA A 24 -31.36 -3.98 2.24
C ALA A 24 -30.22 -4.68 2.99
N ARG A 25 -29.44 -5.50 2.29
CA ARG A 25 -28.25 -6.16 2.85
C ARG A 25 -27.00 -5.39 2.45
N VAL A 26 -26.40 -4.70 3.41
CA VAL A 26 -25.18 -3.92 3.21
C VAL A 26 -24.09 -4.34 4.18
N HIS A 27 -22.84 -4.24 3.72
CA HIS A 27 -21.66 -4.57 4.49
C HIS A 27 -20.64 -3.43 4.41
N ALA A 28 -19.95 -3.17 5.52
CA ALA A 28 -18.80 -2.27 5.56
C ALA A 28 -17.53 -3.10 5.70
N LEU A 29 -16.51 -2.67 4.97
CA LEU A 29 -15.16 -3.19 5.09
C LEU A 29 -14.22 -2.00 5.22
N ALA A 30 -13.34 -2.07 6.21
CA ALA A 30 -12.26 -1.12 6.40
C ALA A 30 -10.91 -1.79 6.18
N THR A 31 -9.99 -1.08 5.55
CA THR A 31 -8.62 -1.54 5.38
C THR A 31 -7.76 -1.10 6.56
N PRO A 32 -6.79 -1.91 7.00
CA PRO A 32 -5.90 -1.53 8.09
C PRO A 32 -5.04 -0.33 7.69
N LEU A 33 -4.71 0.51 8.67
CA LEU A 33 -3.76 1.58 8.46
C LEU A 33 -2.37 1.00 8.16
N MET A 34 -1.74 1.48 7.09
CA MET A 34 -0.34 1.14 6.82
C MET A 34 0.57 1.78 7.86
N THR A 35 1.41 0.96 8.49
CA THR A 35 2.40 1.37 9.50
C THR A 35 3.78 0.93 9.06
N LYS A 36 4.85 1.56 9.57
CA LYS A 36 6.23 1.06 9.39
C LYS A 36 6.67 0.28 10.62
N ALA A 37 7.56 -0.71 10.45
CA ALA A 37 8.11 -1.50 11.54
C ALA A 37 8.94 -0.67 12.54
N ASP A 38 9.47 0.47 12.10
CA ASP A 38 10.21 1.44 12.93
C ASP A 38 9.30 2.36 13.77
N GLY A 39 7.97 2.22 13.65
CA GLY A 39 6.98 3.04 14.36
C GLY A 39 6.80 4.46 13.80
N THR A 40 7.55 4.85 12.77
CA THR A 40 7.38 6.14 12.10
C THR A 40 6.15 6.13 11.20
N LYS A 41 5.62 7.33 10.92
CA LYS A 41 4.42 7.46 10.10
C LYS A 41 4.71 7.03 8.65
N PHE A 42 3.89 6.12 8.12
CA PHE A 42 3.92 5.74 6.72
C PHE A 42 3.68 6.96 5.81
N GLY A 43 4.41 7.06 4.71
CA GLY A 43 4.29 8.17 3.76
C GLY A 43 4.89 9.52 4.21
N LYS A 44 5.55 9.59 5.37
CA LYS A 44 6.46 10.69 5.71
C LYS A 44 7.90 10.27 5.42
N SER A 45 8.50 10.88 4.41
CA SER A 45 9.95 10.90 4.21
C SER A 45 10.57 12.08 4.96
N GLU A 46 11.90 12.13 5.06
CA GLU A 46 12.62 13.31 5.58
C GLU A 46 12.27 14.61 4.81
N GLY A 47 11.83 14.49 3.55
CA GLY A 47 11.38 15.59 2.70
C GLY A 47 9.88 15.89 2.72
N GLY A 48 9.06 15.15 3.50
CA GLY A 48 7.61 15.34 3.59
C GLY A 48 6.80 14.19 2.98
N ALA A 49 5.58 14.51 2.52
CA ALA A 49 4.66 13.51 1.95
C ALA A 49 5.14 13.00 0.59
N ILE A 50 4.93 11.73 0.32
CA ILE A 50 5.12 11.14 -1.01
C ILE A 50 3.84 11.36 -1.82
N TRP A 51 3.93 12.19 -2.86
CA TRP A 51 2.80 12.55 -3.70
C TRP A 51 2.74 11.64 -4.93
N LEU A 52 1.53 11.39 -5.43
CA LEU A 52 1.33 10.69 -6.71
C LEU A 52 1.55 11.63 -7.92
N ASN A 53 1.53 12.94 -7.71
CA ASN A 53 1.75 13.90 -8.78
C ASN A 53 3.26 14.04 -9.05
N ALA A 54 3.67 13.74 -10.29
CA ALA A 54 5.06 13.79 -10.74
C ALA A 54 5.74 15.16 -10.54
N SER A 55 4.97 16.26 -10.53
CA SER A 55 5.51 17.61 -10.28
C SER A 55 5.83 17.89 -8.80
N MET A 56 5.27 17.10 -7.88
CA MET A 56 5.48 17.22 -6.43
C MET A 56 6.43 16.15 -5.89
N THR A 57 6.40 14.95 -6.47
CA THR A 57 7.36 13.88 -6.22
C THR A 57 7.69 13.26 -7.56
N THR A 58 8.94 13.40 -8.00
CA THR A 58 9.35 12.87 -9.31
C THR A 58 9.24 11.35 -9.33
N PRO A 59 9.01 10.72 -10.51
CA PRO A 59 8.95 9.26 -10.62
C PRO A 59 10.18 8.57 -10.03
N TYR A 60 11.37 9.13 -10.26
CA TYR A 60 12.59 8.68 -9.60
C TYR A 60 12.53 8.72 -8.07
N ALA A 61 12.06 9.83 -7.48
CA ALA A 61 11.95 9.94 -6.02
C ALA A 61 10.88 8.99 -5.46
N PHE A 62 9.78 8.78 -6.20
CA PHE A 62 8.74 7.82 -5.86
C PHE A 62 9.28 6.39 -5.88
N TYR A 63 9.98 6.01 -6.94
CA TYR A 63 10.67 4.71 -7.04
C TYR A 63 11.66 4.51 -5.90
N GLN A 64 12.51 5.50 -5.62
CA GLN A 64 13.48 5.45 -4.53
C GLN A 64 12.82 5.29 -3.15
N PHE A 65 11.65 5.90 -2.92
CA PHE A 65 10.91 5.71 -1.67
C PHE A 65 10.57 4.23 -1.44
N TRP A 66 10.03 3.55 -2.45
CA TRP A 66 9.69 2.13 -2.36
C TRP A 66 10.92 1.24 -2.31
N LEU A 67 11.95 1.56 -3.10
CA LEU A 67 13.21 0.82 -3.11
C LEU A 67 13.89 0.84 -1.74
N ASN A 68 13.72 1.91 -0.95
CA ASN A 68 14.29 2.08 0.39
C ASN A 68 13.42 1.49 1.51
N THR A 69 12.37 0.72 1.17
CA THR A 69 11.54 0.01 2.17
C THR A 69 12.37 -0.97 3.00
N ASP A 70 12.12 -1.04 4.31
CA ASP A 70 12.76 -1.98 5.22
C ASP A 70 12.38 -3.44 4.87
N ASP A 71 13.31 -4.38 5.02
CA ASP A 71 13.05 -5.80 4.76
C ASP A 71 11.90 -6.33 5.63
N ARG A 72 11.72 -5.78 6.85
CA ARG A 72 10.62 -6.13 7.78
C ARG A 72 9.24 -5.68 7.29
N ASP A 73 9.18 -4.73 6.36
CA ASP A 73 7.94 -4.13 5.88
C ASP A 73 7.57 -4.56 4.45
N VAL A 74 8.57 -4.88 3.61
CA VAL A 74 8.36 -5.05 2.16
C VAL A 74 7.36 -6.16 1.81
N SER A 75 7.41 -7.31 2.50
CA SER A 75 6.47 -8.42 2.31
C SER A 75 5.03 -7.99 2.56
N ARG A 76 4.79 -7.29 3.68
CA ARG A 76 3.47 -6.76 4.02
C ARG A 76 3.00 -5.72 3.01
N TYR A 77 3.88 -4.85 2.54
CA TYR A 77 3.52 -3.84 1.55
C TYR A 77 3.17 -4.47 0.20
N LEU A 78 3.95 -5.46 -0.26
CA LEU A 78 3.61 -6.23 -1.46
C LEU A 78 2.21 -6.84 -1.33
N ARG A 79 1.88 -7.52 -0.23
CA ARG A 79 0.54 -8.10 -0.03
C ARG A 79 -0.61 -7.08 -0.02
N ILE A 80 -0.33 -5.81 0.30
CA ILE A 80 -1.34 -4.74 0.35
C ILE A 80 -1.47 -4.01 -0.99
N LEU A 81 -0.35 -3.81 -1.69
CA LEU A 81 -0.24 -2.86 -2.80
C LEU A 81 0.02 -3.51 -4.17
N SER A 82 0.57 -4.73 -4.22
CA SER A 82 0.89 -5.44 -5.46
C SER A 82 -0.32 -6.20 -5.99
N PHE A 83 -0.43 -6.30 -7.31
CA PHE A 83 -1.41 -7.11 -8.03
C PHE A 83 -0.90 -8.52 -8.40
N ARG A 84 0.38 -8.81 -8.12
CA ARG A 84 0.98 -10.14 -8.28
C ARG A 84 0.20 -11.23 -7.55
N ASP A 85 0.29 -12.44 -8.10
CA ASP A 85 -0.37 -13.58 -7.50
C ASP A 85 0.35 -14.04 -6.21
N ARG A 86 -0.33 -14.93 -5.48
CA ARG A 86 0.18 -15.41 -4.20
C ARG A 86 1.51 -16.16 -4.33
N ALA A 87 1.72 -16.92 -5.41
CA ALA A 87 2.94 -17.71 -5.58
C ALA A 87 4.14 -16.80 -5.85
N GLU A 88 3.95 -15.75 -6.66
CA GLU A 88 4.97 -14.73 -6.90
C GLU A 88 5.35 -13.98 -5.61
N LEU A 89 4.35 -13.64 -4.78
CA LEU A 89 4.57 -12.99 -3.49
C LEU A 89 5.38 -13.89 -2.53
N GLU A 90 5.02 -15.18 -2.44
CA GLU A 90 5.73 -16.14 -1.58
C GLU A 90 7.18 -16.38 -2.05
N GLU A 91 7.43 -16.37 -3.36
CA GLU A 91 8.81 -16.46 -3.88
C GLU A 91 9.62 -15.20 -3.56
N LEU A 92 9.05 -14.00 -3.70
CA LEU A 92 9.73 -12.75 -3.33
C LEU A 92 10.06 -12.68 -1.84
N GLU A 93 9.18 -13.21 -0.99
CA GLU A 93 9.41 -13.35 0.45
C GLU A 93 10.59 -14.27 0.73
N LYS A 94 10.58 -15.46 0.12
CA LYS A 94 11.67 -16.43 0.24
C LYS A 94 13.01 -15.86 -0.21
N VAL A 95 13.05 -15.18 -1.35
CA VAL A 95 14.28 -14.53 -1.86
C VAL A 95 14.76 -13.44 -0.90
N THR A 96 13.84 -12.72 -0.26
CA THR A 96 14.20 -11.68 0.73
C THR A 96 14.81 -12.31 1.98
N GLU A 97 14.33 -13.47 2.42
CA GLU A 97 14.91 -14.21 3.55
C GLU A 97 16.29 -14.81 3.21
N GLU A 98 16.42 -15.44 2.04
CA GLU A 98 17.65 -16.12 1.63
C GLU A 98 18.74 -15.15 1.16
N ARG A 99 18.36 -14.05 0.51
CA ARG A 99 19.26 -13.10 -0.16
C ARG A 99 18.80 -11.65 -0.01
N PRO A 100 18.70 -11.11 1.22
CA PRO A 100 18.20 -9.75 1.48
C PRO A 100 18.98 -8.66 0.72
N GLN A 101 20.29 -8.85 0.50
CA GLN A 101 21.14 -7.95 -0.27
C GLN A 101 20.72 -7.80 -1.74
N ALA A 102 19.94 -8.73 -2.29
CA ALA A 102 19.44 -8.63 -3.66
C ALA A 102 18.32 -7.58 -3.78
N ARG A 103 17.63 -7.27 -2.67
CA ARG A 103 16.51 -6.30 -2.61
C ARG A 103 15.42 -6.58 -3.65
N ALA A 104 15.18 -7.87 -3.95
CA ALA A 104 14.30 -8.29 -5.03
C ALA A 104 12.85 -7.86 -4.79
N ALA A 105 12.33 -8.05 -3.57
CA ALA A 105 11.00 -7.61 -3.19
C ALA A 105 10.82 -6.09 -3.29
N GLN A 106 11.83 -5.31 -2.87
CA GLN A 106 11.77 -3.85 -2.93
C GLN A 106 11.79 -3.33 -4.35
N ARG A 107 12.63 -3.92 -5.22
CA ARG A 107 12.65 -3.60 -6.65
C ARG A 107 11.32 -3.93 -7.30
N ALA A 108 10.81 -5.15 -7.08
CA ALA A 108 9.51 -5.56 -7.62
C ALA A 108 8.36 -4.64 -7.20
N LEU A 109 8.34 -4.22 -5.92
CA LEU A 109 7.37 -3.26 -5.40
C LEU A 109 7.54 -1.87 -6.03
N ALA A 110 8.78 -1.38 -6.10
CA ALA A 110 9.08 -0.05 -6.64
C ALA A 110 8.75 0.05 -8.12
N GLU A 111 9.12 -0.96 -8.91
CA GLU A 111 8.82 -1.05 -10.35
C GLU A 111 7.31 -1.03 -10.56
N GLU A 112 6.57 -1.97 -9.95
CA GLU A 112 5.13 -2.07 -10.16
C GLU A 112 4.38 -0.80 -9.76
N LEU A 113 4.70 -0.21 -8.61
CA LEU A 113 4.00 0.99 -8.15
C LEU A 113 4.37 2.23 -8.97
N THR A 114 5.63 2.34 -9.40
CA THR A 114 6.05 3.46 -10.26
C THR A 114 5.38 3.34 -11.61
N THR A 115 5.38 2.14 -12.22
CA THR A 115 4.66 1.86 -13.47
C THR A 115 3.17 2.15 -13.35
N LEU A 116 2.53 1.74 -12.25
CA LEU A 116 1.10 1.96 -12.03
C LEU A 116 0.74 3.45 -11.92
N VAL A 117 1.58 4.26 -11.26
CA VAL A 117 1.29 5.66 -10.96
C VAL A 117 1.78 6.62 -12.05
N HIS A 118 2.95 6.33 -12.64
CA HIS A 118 3.66 7.23 -13.55
C HIS A 118 3.80 6.70 -14.98
N GLY A 119 3.56 5.40 -15.22
CA GLY A 119 3.70 4.75 -16.52
C GLY A 119 5.00 3.95 -16.67
N GLU A 120 5.08 3.11 -17.70
CA GLU A 120 6.25 2.23 -17.94
C GLU A 120 7.50 2.98 -18.44
N ASP A 121 7.31 4.15 -19.04
CA ASP A 121 8.38 4.93 -19.68
C ASP A 121 9.15 5.86 -18.70
N GLU A 122 8.72 5.94 -17.43
CA GLU A 122 9.25 6.82 -16.37
C GLU A 122 9.98 6.05 -15.26
#